data_AF-A0A2Z5X5V1-F1
#
_entry.id   AF-A0A2Z5X5V1-F1
#
_cell.length_a   1.000
_cell.length_b   1.000
_cell.length_c   1.000
_cell.angle_alpha   90.00
_cell.angle_beta   90.00
_cell.angle_gamma   90.00
#
_symmetry.space_group_name_H-M   'P 1'
#
loop_
_entity.id
_entity.type
_entity.pdbx_description
1 polymer ?
#
loop_
_entity_poly.entity_id
_entity_poly.type
_entity_poly.pdbx_seq_one_letter_code
_entity_poly.pdbx_strand_id
1 'polypeptide(L)'
;MSDISGGNDKKIKQKTIAQAILEVMGETNRPMTSQEICQLILERNLYHFNTNDTQGMVYNALWRHSSKTKDHSSPNKYFYKDGNKWTLLEQNNSNNTESNLQMIDFEASLYDYLFDLEDLENN
;
A
#
# COMPACT_ATOMS: atom_id res chain seq x y z
N MET A 1 39.10 28.56 -26.42
CA MET A 1 38.51 27.20 -26.50
C MET A 1 38.00 26.92 -25.10
N SER A 2 36.69 27.02 -24.90
CA SER A 2 36.05 27.15 -23.58
C SER A 2 35.78 25.78 -22.97
N ASP A 3 36.22 25.58 -21.74
CA ASP A 3 35.98 24.39 -20.95
C ASP A 3 34.49 24.21 -20.65
N ILE A 4 33.86 23.18 -21.23
CA ILE A 4 32.52 22.73 -20.83
C ILE A 4 32.70 21.77 -19.65
N SER A 5 32.94 22.34 -18.47
CA SER A 5 32.82 21.62 -17.19
C SER A 5 31.34 21.43 -16.91
N GLY A 6 30.81 20.30 -17.39
CA GLY A 6 29.45 19.84 -17.10
C GLY A 6 29.35 19.43 -15.63
N GLY A 7 29.08 20.41 -14.76
CA GLY A 7 28.68 20.20 -13.38
C GLY A 7 27.39 19.38 -13.35
N ASN A 8 27.52 18.07 -13.19
CA ASN A 8 26.42 17.20 -12.80
C ASN A 8 26.10 17.50 -11.33
N ASP A 9 25.35 18.58 -11.10
CA ASP A 9 24.63 18.79 -9.86
C ASP A 9 23.63 17.64 -9.71
N LYS A 10 24.09 16.55 -9.12
CA LYS A 10 23.23 15.47 -8.62
C LYS A 10 22.32 16.12 -7.59
N LYS A 11 21.17 16.64 -8.01
CA LYS A 11 20.07 16.97 -7.11
C LYS A 11 19.90 15.75 -6.21
N ILE A 12 20.18 15.92 -4.92
CA ILE A 12 19.98 14.90 -3.90
C ILE A 12 18.48 14.62 -3.92
N LYS A 13 18.07 13.60 -4.70
CA LYS A 13 16.68 13.19 -4.76
C LYS A 13 16.35 12.69 -3.37
N GLN A 14 15.41 13.35 -2.71
CA GLN A 14 14.89 12.87 -1.43
C GLN A 14 14.43 11.42 -1.62
N LYS A 15 14.91 10.52 -0.76
CA LYS A 15 14.50 9.11 -0.79
C LYS A 15 12.98 9.06 -0.65
N THR A 16 12.34 8.26 -1.48
CA THR A 16 10.89 8.00 -1.34
C THR A 16 10.64 7.00 -0.22
N ILE A 17 9.43 6.97 0.32
CA ILE A 17 9.06 5.98 1.35
C ILE A 17 9.28 4.54 0.86
N ALA A 18 8.97 4.25 -0.41
CA ALA A 18 9.20 2.93 -1.00
C ALA A 18 10.70 2.56 -1.03
N GLN A 19 11.58 3.52 -1.31
CA GLN A 19 13.03 3.30 -1.29
C GLN A 19 13.53 3.03 0.14
N ALA A 20 13.04 3.78 1.12
CA ALA A 20 13.38 3.56 2.52
C ALA A 20 12.91 2.18 3.02
N ILE A 21 11.72 1.74 2.62
CA ILE A 21 11.20 0.40 2.93
C ILE A 21 12.09 -0.69 2.31
N LEU A 22 12.47 -0.54 1.04
CA LEU A 22 13.34 -1.52 0.36
C LEU A 22 14.71 -1.67 1.03
N GLU A 23 15.28 -0.57 1.51
CA GLU A 23 16.55 -0.59 2.23
C GLU A 23 16.43 -1.34 3.57
N VAL A 24 15.39 -1.06 4.34
CA VAL A 24 15.11 -1.75 5.60
C VAL A 24 14.86 -3.26 5.38
N MET A 25 14.09 -3.63 4.35
CA MET A 25 13.81 -5.03 4.04
C MET A 25 15.05 -5.76 3.49
N GLY A 26 15.87 -5.08 2.68
CA GLY A 26 17.09 -5.66 2.10
C GLY A 26 18.15 -6.00 3.15
N GLU A 27 18.20 -5.27 4.25
CA GLU A 27 19.17 -5.53 5.33
C GLU A 27 18.74 -6.63 6.30
N THR A 28 17.45 -6.70 6.61
CA THR A 28 16.94 -7.52 7.72
C THR A 28 16.67 -8.97 7.33
N ASN A 29 16.59 -9.31 6.03
CA ASN A 29 16.44 -10.67 5.48
C ASN A 29 15.39 -11.54 6.19
N ARG A 30 14.37 -10.93 6.81
CA ARG A 30 13.29 -11.61 7.52
C ARG A 30 11.96 -10.91 7.25
N PRO A 31 10.82 -11.62 7.39
CA PRO A 31 9.52 -10.98 7.44
C PRO A 31 9.46 -9.96 8.60
N MET A 32 8.89 -8.80 8.30
CA MET A 32 8.66 -7.73 9.27
C MET A 32 7.25 -7.16 9.09
N THR A 33 6.71 -6.69 10.20
CA THR A 33 5.45 -5.94 10.24
C THR A 33 5.67 -4.50 9.77
N SER A 34 4.58 -3.82 9.36
CA SER A 34 4.63 -2.40 8.98
C SER A 34 5.10 -1.49 10.13
N GLN A 35 4.81 -1.88 11.38
CA GLN A 35 5.25 -1.15 12.56
C GLN A 35 6.76 -1.27 12.77
N GLU A 36 7.33 -2.48 12.66
CA GLU A 36 8.78 -2.69 12.73
C GLU A 36 9.52 -1.91 11.63
N ILE A 37 8.99 -1.94 10.41
CA ILE A 37 9.57 -1.19 9.28
C ILE A 37 9.52 0.32 9.58
N CYS A 38 8.39 0.83 10.07
CA CYS A 38 8.25 2.23 10.43
C CYS A 38 9.27 2.65 11.50
N GLN A 39 9.43 1.83 12.54
CA GLN A 39 10.38 2.08 13.61
C GLN A 39 11.83 2.15 13.08
N LEU A 40 12.23 1.20 12.25
CA LEU A 40 13.58 1.17 11.66
C LEU A 40 13.85 2.36 10.73
N ILE A 41 12.83 2.80 9.97
CA ILE A 41 12.95 4.00 9.12
C ILE A 41 13.20 5.25 9.98
N LEU A 42 12.51 5.38 11.11
CA LEU A 42 12.68 6.50 12.04
C LEU A 42 14.03 6.46 12.77
N GLU A 43 14.40 5.30 13.32
CA GLU A 43 15.67 5.11 14.04
C GLU A 43 16.89 5.45 13.17
N ARG A 44 16.79 5.15 11.88
CA ARG A 44 17.88 5.34 10.91
C ARG A 44 17.75 6.62 10.09
N ASN A 45 16.71 7.42 10.33
CA ASN A 45 16.41 8.65 9.59
C ASN A 45 16.41 8.46 8.06
N LEU A 46 15.88 7.33 7.57
CA LEU A 46 15.89 6.99 6.13
C LEU A 46 14.84 7.78 5.33
N TYR A 47 13.79 8.24 6.00
CA TYR A 47 12.69 9.00 5.43
C TYR A 47 12.07 9.91 6.48
N HIS A 48 11.67 11.12 6.07
CA HIS A 48 10.96 12.05 6.92
C HIS A 48 9.46 12.00 6.62
N PHE A 49 8.67 11.63 7.63
CA PHE A 49 7.23 11.55 7.51
C PHE A 49 6.59 12.92 7.73
N ASN A 50 5.75 13.35 6.79
CA ASN A 50 4.94 14.57 6.89
C ASN A 50 3.51 14.27 7.38
N THR A 51 3.30 13.15 8.07
CA THR A 51 1.99 12.68 8.51
C THR A 51 2.06 12.24 9.97
N ASN A 52 0.94 12.36 10.68
CA ASN A 52 0.80 11.84 12.03
C ASN A 52 0.67 10.31 12.04
N ASP A 53 0.09 9.74 10.98
CA ASP A 53 -0.06 8.28 10.82
C ASP A 53 1.05 7.72 9.91
N THR A 54 2.23 7.55 10.50
CA THR A 54 3.42 7.05 9.81
C THR A 54 3.31 5.57 9.49
N GLN A 55 2.73 4.78 10.39
CA GLN A 55 2.47 3.36 10.21
C GLN A 55 1.52 3.12 9.04
N GLY A 56 0.39 3.84 8.99
CA GLY A 56 -0.57 3.73 7.91
C GLY A 56 0.04 4.10 6.56
N MET A 57 0.94 5.09 6.52
CA MET A 57 1.68 5.44 5.31
C MET A 57 2.58 4.29 4.82
N VAL A 58 3.31 3.64 5.73
CA VAL A 58 4.15 2.47 5.41
C VAL A 58 3.30 1.29 4.97
N TYR A 59 2.21 1.00 5.69
CA TYR A 59 1.26 -0.06 5.35
C TYR A 59 0.66 0.14 3.95
N ASN A 60 0.17 1.35 3.66
CA ASN A 60 -0.39 1.68 2.36
C ASN A 60 0.64 1.56 1.24
N ALA A 61 1.89 1.95 1.50
CA ALA A 61 2.98 1.76 0.55
C ALA A 61 3.22 0.27 0.26
N LEU A 62 3.35 -0.57 1.30
CA LEU A 62 3.51 -2.01 1.15
C LEU A 62 2.32 -2.64 0.41
N TRP A 63 1.10 -2.25 0.77
CA TRP A 63 -0.11 -2.79 0.19
C TRP A 63 -0.23 -2.48 -1.31
N ARG A 64 0.11 -1.26 -1.74
CA ARG A 64 0.12 -0.85 -3.17
C ARG A 64 1.16 -1.59 -4.00
N HIS A 65 2.21 -2.12 -3.38
CA HIS A 65 3.28 -2.86 -4.04
C HIS A 65 3.17 -4.38 -3.87
N SER A 66 2.12 -4.86 -3.20
CA SER A 66 1.84 -6.29 -3.04
C SER A 66 1.31 -6.89 -4.34
N SER A 67 1.71 -8.11 -4.68
CA SER A 67 1.26 -8.83 -5.89
C SER A 67 -0.21 -9.28 -5.83
N LYS A 68 -0.86 -9.18 -4.68
CA LYS A 68 -2.25 -9.62 -4.45
C LYS A 68 -3.30 -8.60 -4.91
N THR A 69 -2.90 -7.37 -5.21
CA THR A 69 -3.83 -6.30 -5.58
C THR A 69 -4.02 -6.26 -7.10
N LYS A 70 -4.98 -7.07 -7.58
CA LYS A 70 -5.52 -6.87 -8.93
C LYS A 70 -6.37 -5.60 -8.94
N ASP A 71 -5.99 -4.66 -9.79
CA ASP A 71 -6.78 -3.53 -10.28
C ASP A 71 -7.41 -2.60 -9.22
N HIS A 72 -6.61 -1.62 -8.77
CA HIS A 72 -7.11 -0.43 -8.05
C HIS A 72 -7.22 0.83 -8.92
N SER A 73 -6.87 0.73 -10.20
CA SER A 73 -7.15 1.81 -11.13
C SER A 73 -8.68 1.91 -11.23
N SER A 74 -9.24 3.06 -10.85
CA SER A 74 -10.63 3.35 -11.23
C SER A 74 -10.77 3.08 -12.73
N PRO A 75 -11.90 2.52 -13.21
CA PRO A 75 -12.13 2.33 -14.63
C PRO A 75 -11.73 3.61 -15.39
N ASN A 76 -11.07 3.44 -16.52
CA ASN A 76 -10.65 4.58 -17.36
C ASN A 76 -11.87 5.49 -17.58
N LYS A 77 -11.79 6.72 -17.06
CA LYS A 77 -12.82 7.73 -17.27
C LYS A 77 -12.54 8.40 -18.60
N TYR A 78 -13.50 8.29 -19.52
CA TYR A 78 -13.42 8.94 -20.81
C TYR A 78 -14.14 10.28 -20.75
N PHE A 79 -13.52 11.31 -21.31
CA PHE A 79 -14.08 12.66 -21.38
C PHE A 79 -14.16 13.08 -22.84
N TYR A 80 -15.22 13.81 -23.21
CA TYR A 80 -15.27 14.50 -24.49
C TYR A 80 -15.15 16.01 -24.27
N LYS A 81 -14.57 16.69 -25.26
CA LYS A 81 -14.37 18.13 -25.24
C LYS A 81 -15.51 18.81 -26.00
N ASP A 82 -16.25 19.66 -25.30
CA ASP A 82 -17.27 20.54 -25.87
C ASP A 82 -16.83 22.00 -25.68
N GLY A 83 -16.25 22.57 -26.74
CA GLY A 83 -15.59 23.88 -26.68
C GLY A 83 -14.46 23.91 -25.65
N ASN A 84 -14.63 24.70 -24.59
CA ASN A 84 -13.67 24.85 -23.47
C ASN A 84 -13.99 23.97 -22.26
N LYS A 85 -15.00 23.11 -22.33
CA LYS A 85 -15.42 22.25 -21.22
C LYS A 85 -15.12 20.79 -21.53
N TRP A 86 -14.72 20.05 -20.49
CA TRP A 86 -14.57 18.59 -20.53
C TRP A 86 -15.74 17.97 -19.78
N THR A 87 -16.50 17.12 -20.45
CA THR A 87 -17.66 16.45 -19.88
C THR A 87 -17.38 14.95 -19.78
N LEU A 88 -17.71 14.35 -18.64
CA LEU A 88 -17.57 12.92 -18.40
C LEU A 88 -18.55 12.15 -19.30
N LEU A 89 -18.06 11.14 -20.01
CA LEU A 89 -18.92 10.23 -20.74
C LEU A 89 -19.46 9.19 -19.75
N GLU A 90 -20.73 9.29 -19.37
CA GLU A 90 -21.37 8.30 -18.49
C GLU A 90 -21.48 6.95 -19.21
N GLN A 91 -20.75 5.96 -18.72
CA GLN A 91 -20.98 4.57 -19.09
C GLN A 91 -22.21 4.10 -18.29
N ASN A 92 -23.33 3.84 -18.96
CA ASN A 92 -24.53 3.25 -18.38
C ASN A 92 -24.20 1.85 -17.82
N ASN A 93 -23.77 1.78 -16.56
CA ASN A 93 -23.60 0.53 -15.84
C ASN A 93 -24.94 0.14 -15.20
N SER A 94 -25.78 -0.60 -15.93
CA SER A 94 -26.83 -1.41 -15.30
C SER A 94 -26.18 -2.56 -14.53
N ASN A 95 -25.89 -2.36 -13.24
CA ASN A 95 -25.47 -3.43 -12.36
C ASN A 95 -26.48 -3.56 -11.22
N ASN A 96 -27.47 -4.43 -11.44
CA ASN A 96 -28.29 -4.99 -10.39
C ASN A 96 -27.62 -6.31 -9.95
N THR A 97 -26.86 -6.28 -8.86
CA THR A 97 -26.43 -7.50 -8.14
C THR A 97 -26.14 -7.12 -6.69
N GLU A 98 -27.12 -7.38 -5.83
CA GLU A 98 -26.94 -7.46 -4.38
C GLU A 98 -26.00 -8.63 -4.06
N SER A 99 -24.74 -8.32 -3.73
CA SER A 99 -23.88 -9.29 -3.06
C SER A 99 -24.15 -9.24 -1.57
N ASN A 100 -24.97 -10.17 -1.10
CA ASN A 100 -25.23 -10.43 0.31
C ASN A 100 -23.94 -10.96 0.96
N LEU A 101 -23.11 -10.05 1.48
CA LEU A 101 -21.93 -10.37 2.28
C LEU A 101 -22.43 -10.76 3.68
N GLN A 102 -22.49 -12.06 3.95
CA GLN A 102 -22.71 -12.55 5.31
C GLN A 102 -21.52 -12.11 6.18
N MET A 103 -21.77 -11.26 7.17
CA MET A 103 -20.82 -11.01 8.25
C MET A 103 -20.64 -12.33 9.00
N ILE A 104 -19.49 -12.96 8.80
CA ILE A 104 -19.05 -14.06 9.62
C ILE A 104 -18.52 -13.43 10.91
N ASP A 105 -19.13 -13.76 12.04
CA ASP A 105 -18.69 -13.32 13.35
C ASP A 105 -17.36 -14.01 13.68
N PHE A 106 -16.25 -13.32 13.40
CA PHE A 106 -14.90 -13.89 13.42
C PHE A 106 -14.52 -14.40 14.82
N GLU A 107 -15.08 -13.79 15.86
CA GLU A 107 -14.84 -14.18 17.25
C GLU A 107 -15.45 -15.56 17.55
N ALA A 108 -16.67 -15.85 17.08
CA ALA A 108 -17.29 -17.16 17.23
C ALA A 108 -16.52 -18.26 16.46
N SER A 109 -16.05 -17.96 15.25
CA SER A 109 -15.24 -18.90 14.46
C SER A 109 -13.87 -19.20 15.08
N LEU A 110 -13.31 -18.27 15.87
CA LEU A 110 -12.04 -18.48 16.56
C LEU A 110 -12.20 -19.38 17.79
N TYR A 111 -13.30 -19.25 18.53
CA TYR A 111 -13.57 -20.09 19.70
C TYR A 111 -13.90 -21.54 19.32
N ASP A 112 -14.66 -21.79 18.25
CA ASP A 112 -14.88 -23.16 17.76
C ASP A 112 -13.55 -23.84 17.39
N TYR A 113 -12.66 -23.14 16.68
CA TYR A 113 -11.35 -23.68 16.32
C TYR A 113 -10.43 -23.93 17.54
N LEU A 114 -10.51 -23.09 18.57
CA LEU A 114 -9.75 -23.28 19.81
C LEU A 114 -10.29 -24.43 20.65
N PHE A 115 -11.62 -24.64 20.67
CA PHE A 115 -12.26 -25.74 21.39
C PHE A 115 -11.94 -27.09 20.74
N ASP A 116 -11.95 -27.15 19.41
CA ASP A 116 -11.57 -28.34 18.64
C ASP A 116 -10.09 -28.76 18.84
N LEU A 117 -9.22 -27.81 19.19
CA LEU A 117 -7.80 -28.08 19.48
C LEU A 117 -7.59 -28.66 20.89
N GLU A 118 -8.43 -28.30 21.86
CA GLU A 118 -8.31 -28.74 23.25
C GLU A 118 -8.74 -30.21 23.43
N ASP A 119 -9.68 -30.69 22.61
CA ASP A 119 -10.11 -32.09 22.57
C ASP A 119 -9.08 -33.02 21.90
N LEU A 120 -8.16 -32.48 21.10
CA LEU A 120 -7.11 -33.24 20.40
C LEU A 120 -5.86 -33.45 21.26
N GLU A 121 -5.69 -32.68 22.35
CA GLU A 121 -4.56 -32.78 23.27
C GLU A 121 -4.83 -33.76 24.44
N ASN A 122 -6.08 -34.24 24.59
CA ASN A 122 -6.52 -35.13 25.67
C ASN A 122 -6.84 -36.58 25.26
N ASN A 123 -6.32 -37.08 24.12
CA ASN A 123 -6.35 -38.50 23.75
C ASN A 123 -4.96 -39.08 23.49
#